data_AF-A0A1Q7WM44-F1
#
_entry.id   AF-A0A1Q7WM44-F1
#
_cell.length_a   1.000
_cell.length_b   1.000
_cell.length_c   1.000
_cell.angle_alpha   90.00
_cell.angle_beta   90.00
_cell.angle_gamma   90.00
#
_symmetry.space_group_name_H-M   'P 1'
#
loop_
_entity.id
_entity.type
_entity.pdbx_description
1 polymer ?
#
loop_
_entity_poly.entity_id
_entity_poly.type
_entity_poly.pdbx_seq_one_letter_code
_entity_poly.pdbx_strand_id
1 'polypeptide(L)'
;MNDNIPPVETEQLDNAPAVLPGYLGITPPPGIPLERSTRTWVDRPEELLKAVNILNQAPVVAVDAEFTQIRTHVQGDSQSPSHRLALLQLAVEHHCYIIDTLRLNDLSPLAAVLANPAIIVLLHGAGADLRVMSERGLDVAHYYDLEAASRSIFGQQESSLAAMLRRAFNVRLDKSLQRTDWTRRPLPPAMVAYAARDAEMTLALYSWLEQHYVWALKIHEHTNQVKSEPVAAWIEPFLNGTSFVSPEVAVVNAKARGIILDDAQIVSDCRRALSVLIQLMYRSRLLRLIADLSLVQLAPDIEPLLQAPYSDERAASARTLGRLGVQESQPLLQALLQDPVYDVRKSAQTALRNLARKETRSPSPPSKLVDGVRSWTIGEANNAEDGNDWKARLRSIMGDS
;
A
#
# COMPACT_ATOMS: atom_id res chain seq x y z
N MET A 1 -10.00 12.60 -58.06
CA MET A 1 -10.46 13.74 -57.25
C MET A 1 -9.65 13.69 -55.98
N ASN A 2 -8.81 14.70 -55.76
CA ASN A 2 -7.74 14.70 -54.77
C ASN A 2 -8.28 14.55 -53.34
N ASP A 3 -7.65 13.63 -52.60
CA ASP A 3 -7.64 13.57 -51.15
C ASP A 3 -6.95 14.82 -50.59
N ASN A 4 -7.66 15.53 -49.71
CA ASN A 4 -7.11 16.62 -48.92
C ASN A 4 -7.62 16.45 -47.48
N ILE A 5 -7.09 15.46 -46.79
CA ILE A 5 -7.14 15.40 -45.32
C ILE A 5 -5.84 16.06 -44.85
N PRO A 6 -5.89 17.18 -44.11
CA PRO A 6 -4.68 17.81 -43.62
C PRO A 6 -3.96 16.85 -42.67
N PRO A 7 -2.62 16.78 -42.71
CA PRO A 7 -1.87 15.97 -41.78
C PRO A 7 -2.12 16.50 -40.36
N VAL A 8 -2.43 15.59 -39.44
CA VAL A 8 -2.42 15.90 -38.01
C VAL A 8 -0.97 16.19 -37.65
N GLU A 9 -0.68 17.47 -37.36
CA GLU A 9 0.63 17.93 -36.89
C GLU A 9 1.02 17.12 -35.64
N THR A 10 2.05 16.29 -35.78
CA THR A 10 2.62 15.46 -34.71
C THR A 10 3.68 16.21 -33.89
N GLU A 11 3.84 17.52 -34.10
CA GLU A 11 4.95 18.32 -33.54
C GLU A 11 4.71 18.88 -32.13
N GLN A 12 3.67 18.48 -31.39
CA GLN A 12 3.41 19.01 -30.04
C GLN A 12 3.72 18.05 -28.87
N LEU A 13 4.16 16.81 -29.13
CA LEU A 13 4.46 15.85 -28.06
C LEU A 13 5.93 15.87 -27.57
N ASP A 14 6.85 16.43 -28.35
CA ASP A 14 8.29 16.44 -28.02
C ASP A 14 8.70 17.57 -27.05
N ASN A 15 7.80 18.50 -26.73
CA ASN A 15 8.05 19.63 -25.81
C ASN A 15 7.28 19.54 -24.48
N ALA A 16 6.66 18.40 -24.16
CA ALA A 16 6.06 18.21 -22.85
C ALA A 16 7.19 18.17 -21.78
N PRO A 17 7.10 18.92 -20.67
CA PRO A 17 8.10 18.86 -19.62
C PRO A 17 8.23 17.42 -19.11
N ALA A 18 9.47 16.95 -18.94
CA ALA A 18 9.73 15.60 -18.46
C ALA A 18 8.97 15.34 -17.14
N VAL A 19 8.31 14.19 -17.05
CA VAL A 19 7.73 13.72 -15.78
C VAL A 19 8.88 13.52 -14.80
N LEU A 20 9.06 14.46 -13.88
CA LEU A 20 10.06 14.34 -12.83
C LEU A 20 9.69 13.15 -11.93
N PRO A 21 10.66 12.43 -11.34
CA PRO A 21 10.39 11.42 -10.33
C PRO A 21 9.53 11.98 -9.19
N GLY A 22 8.50 11.23 -8.81
CA GLY A 22 7.47 11.67 -7.87
C GLY A 22 6.34 12.48 -8.50
N TYR A 23 5.25 12.72 -7.75
CA TYR A 23 4.14 13.56 -8.22
C TYR A 23 4.44 15.05 -8.05
N LEU A 24 5.63 15.52 -8.44
CA LEU A 24 6.08 16.90 -8.26
C LEU A 24 5.91 17.76 -9.53
N GLY A 25 5.37 17.18 -10.60
CA GLY A 25 5.14 17.81 -11.90
C GLY A 25 3.67 17.83 -12.34
N ILE A 26 3.44 18.00 -13.64
CA ILE A 26 2.10 17.99 -14.25
C ILE A 26 1.60 16.54 -14.34
N THR A 27 0.29 16.32 -14.15
CA THR A 27 -0.31 15.00 -14.42
C THR A 27 -0.14 14.68 -15.91
N PRO A 28 0.39 13.50 -16.27
CA PRO A 28 0.50 13.11 -17.67
C PRO A 28 -0.84 13.17 -18.40
N PRO A 29 -0.84 13.36 -19.73
CA PRO A 29 -2.08 13.37 -20.48
C PRO A 29 -2.84 12.04 -20.31
N PRO A 30 -4.18 12.05 -20.44
CA PRO A 30 -4.95 10.83 -20.40
C PRO A 30 -4.48 9.85 -21.49
N GLY A 31 -4.31 8.58 -21.11
CA GLY A 31 -4.04 7.50 -22.05
C GLY A 31 -5.27 7.15 -22.90
N ILE A 32 -5.05 6.29 -23.88
CA ILE A 32 -6.13 5.72 -24.69
C ILE A 32 -6.56 4.41 -24.01
N PRO A 33 -7.85 4.23 -23.67
CA PRO A 33 -8.33 2.95 -23.16
C PRO A 33 -8.04 1.82 -24.17
N LEU A 34 -7.72 0.63 -23.67
CA LEU A 34 -7.50 -0.55 -24.52
C LEU A 34 -8.69 -0.81 -25.46
N GLU A 35 -8.37 -1.34 -26.64
CA GLU A 35 -9.38 -1.83 -27.58
C GLU A 35 -10.29 -2.89 -26.92
N ARG A 36 -11.47 -3.10 -27.50
CA ARG A 36 -12.44 -4.05 -26.96
C ARG A 36 -11.85 -5.45 -26.88
N SER A 37 -11.83 -6.01 -25.68
CA SER A 37 -11.42 -7.40 -25.45
C SER A 37 -12.56 -8.37 -25.71
N THR A 38 -12.23 -9.52 -26.28
CA THR A 38 -13.14 -10.66 -26.36
C THR A 38 -13.22 -11.32 -24.99
N ARG A 39 -14.42 -11.31 -24.40
CA ARG A 39 -14.69 -11.90 -23.08
C ARG A 39 -15.16 -13.33 -23.22
N THR A 40 -14.47 -14.26 -22.55
CA THR A 40 -14.77 -15.70 -22.60
C THR A 40 -15.04 -16.22 -21.19
N TRP A 41 -16.23 -16.78 -20.98
CA TRP A 41 -16.55 -17.53 -19.76
C TRP A 41 -15.90 -18.92 -19.85
N VAL A 42 -15.23 -19.35 -18.78
CA VAL A 42 -14.47 -20.59 -18.73
C VAL A 42 -14.96 -21.41 -17.55
N ASP A 43 -15.72 -22.46 -17.82
CA ASP A 43 -16.25 -23.35 -16.78
C ASP A 43 -16.07 -24.85 -17.07
N ARG A 44 -15.34 -25.16 -18.14
CA ARG A 44 -14.96 -26.52 -18.53
C ARG A 44 -13.44 -26.67 -18.69
N PRO A 45 -12.86 -27.84 -18.34
CA PRO A 45 -11.40 -28.05 -18.43
C PRO A 45 -10.83 -27.78 -19.84
N GLU A 46 -11.54 -28.16 -20.90
CA GLU A 46 -11.09 -27.92 -22.28
C GLU A 46 -11.04 -26.43 -22.66
N GLU A 47 -11.88 -25.59 -22.05
CA GLU A 47 -11.85 -24.14 -22.24
C GLU A 47 -10.71 -23.52 -21.44
N LEU A 48 -10.46 -24.02 -20.23
CA LEU A 48 -9.32 -23.59 -19.40
C LEU A 48 -8.00 -23.83 -20.13
N LEU A 49 -7.82 -25.00 -20.74
CA LEU A 49 -6.61 -25.31 -21.52
C LEU A 49 -6.46 -24.38 -22.74
N LYS A 50 -7.55 -24.03 -23.42
CA LYS A 50 -7.51 -23.05 -24.52
C LYS A 50 -7.13 -21.65 -24.04
N ALA A 51 -7.68 -21.21 -22.90
CA ALA A 51 -7.32 -19.93 -22.30
C ALA A 51 -5.83 -19.90 -21.93
N VAL A 52 -5.33 -20.94 -21.25
CA VAL A 52 -3.93 -21.09 -20.85
C VAL A 52 -2.97 -21.02 -22.04
N ASN A 53 -3.31 -21.61 -23.19
CA ASN A 53 -2.48 -21.53 -24.39
C ASN A 53 -2.29 -20.09 -24.89
N ILE A 54 -3.30 -19.23 -24.74
CA ILE A 54 -3.23 -17.82 -25.11
C ILE A 54 -2.48 -17.03 -24.03
N LEU A 55 -2.83 -17.25 -22.75
CA LEU A 55 -2.19 -16.59 -21.61
C LEU A 55 -0.67 -16.83 -21.56
N ASN A 56 -0.20 -18.04 -21.88
CA ASN A 56 1.22 -18.38 -21.91
C ASN A 56 2.04 -17.65 -22.97
N GLN A 57 1.39 -17.06 -23.97
CA GLN A 57 2.07 -16.30 -25.03
C GLN A 57 2.18 -14.81 -24.68
N ALA A 58 1.45 -14.35 -23.67
CA ALA A 58 1.45 -12.95 -23.27
C ALA A 58 2.62 -12.65 -22.33
N PRO A 59 3.34 -11.52 -22.53
CA PRO A 59 4.41 -11.11 -21.61
C PRO A 59 3.85 -10.58 -20.28
N VAL A 60 2.60 -10.10 -20.29
CA VAL A 60 1.89 -9.53 -19.14
C VAL A 60 0.49 -10.14 -19.06
N VAL A 61 0.00 -10.43 -17.86
CA VAL A 61 -1.36 -10.91 -17.60
C VAL A 61 -1.94 -10.15 -16.42
N ALA A 62 -3.01 -9.40 -16.63
CA ALA A 62 -3.72 -8.76 -15.52
C ALA A 62 -4.68 -9.73 -14.86
N VAL A 63 -4.65 -9.78 -13.53
CA VAL A 63 -5.44 -10.70 -12.71
C VAL A 63 -6.24 -9.93 -11.68
N ASP A 64 -7.50 -10.33 -11.53
CA ASP A 64 -8.40 -9.91 -10.45
C ASP A 64 -9.10 -11.15 -9.91
N ALA A 65 -9.56 -11.10 -8.65
CA ALA A 65 -10.19 -12.23 -7.98
C ALA A 65 -11.43 -11.81 -7.19
N GLU A 66 -12.53 -12.55 -7.37
CA GLU A 66 -13.73 -12.38 -6.54
C GLU A 66 -13.86 -13.54 -5.57
N PHE A 67 -13.99 -13.23 -4.29
CA PHE A 67 -14.03 -14.22 -3.22
C PHE A 67 -15.05 -13.85 -2.14
N THR A 68 -15.59 -14.88 -1.47
CA THR A 68 -16.56 -14.71 -0.39
C THR A 68 -15.98 -15.25 0.91
N GLN A 69 -16.20 -14.52 2.01
CA GLN A 69 -15.81 -14.98 3.33
C GLN A 69 -16.67 -16.16 3.78
N ILE A 70 -16.04 -17.29 4.11
CA ILE A 70 -16.71 -18.43 4.72
C ILE A 70 -16.57 -18.32 6.24
N ARG A 71 -17.69 -18.46 6.95
CA ARG A 71 -17.68 -18.69 8.40
C ARG A 71 -17.51 -20.18 8.66
N THR A 72 -16.32 -20.60 9.05
CA THR A 72 -16.10 -21.95 9.59
C THR A 72 -16.58 -21.98 11.03
N HIS A 73 -17.83 -22.42 11.26
CA HIS A 73 -18.31 -22.76 12.60
C HIS A 73 -17.73 -24.13 13.02
N VAL A 74 -16.43 -24.18 13.29
CA VAL A 74 -15.83 -25.30 14.04
C VAL A 74 -15.72 -24.84 15.49
N GLN A 75 -16.47 -25.51 16.36
CA GLN A 75 -16.56 -25.17 17.78
C GLN A 75 -15.20 -25.42 18.44
N GLY A 76 -14.51 -24.34 18.85
CA GLY A 76 -13.25 -24.41 19.60
C GLY A 76 -11.99 -23.95 18.86
N ASP A 77 -12.09 -23.58 17.58
CA ASP A 77 -10.93 -23.10 16.81
C ASP A 77 -11.02 -21.58 16.60
N SER A 78 -10.06 -20.82 17.14
CA SER A 78 -9.85 -19.41 16.78
C SER A 78 -9.19 -19.34 15.39
N GLN A 79 -9.86 -19.89 14.37
CA GLN A 79 -9.35 -19.82 12.99
C GLN A 79 -9.72 -18.48 12.38
N SER A 80 -8.73 -17.88 11.73
CA SER A 80 -8.91 -16.75 10.83
C SER A 80 -10.03 -17.03 9.83
N PRO A 81 -10.80 -16.02 9.40
CA PRO A 81 -11.79 -16.20 8.34
C PRO A 81 -11.13 -16.82 7.09
N SER A 82 -11.73 -17.90 6.58
CA SER A 82 -11.33 -18.54 5.32
C SER A 82 -12.07 -17.87 4.17
N HIS A 83 -11.40 -17.66 3.04
CA HIS A 83 -11.99 -17.05 1.85
C HIS A 83 -12.17 -18.11 0.77
N ARG A 84 -13.34 -18.12 0.12
CA ARG A 84 -13.58 -18.98 -1.04
C ARG A 84 -13.38 -18.17 -2.31
N LEU A 85 -12.37 -18.53 -3.10
CA LEU A 85 -12.25 -18.04 -4.48
C LEU A 85 -13.49 -18.47 -5.27
N ALA A 86 -14.22 -17.50 -5.81
CA ALA A 86 -15.48 -17.72 -6.52
C ALA A 86 -15.39 -17.39 -8.02
N LEU A 87 -14.50 -16.47 -8.39
CA LEU A 87 -14.22 -16.10 -9.77
C LEU A 87 -12.77 -15.65 -9.89
N LEU A 88 -12.17 -15.89 -11.04
CA LEU A 88 -10.85 -15.36 -11.37
C LEU A 88 -10.87 -14.78 -12.78
N GLN A 89 -10.35 -13.58 -12.94
CA GLN A 89 -10.38 -12.83 -14.18
C GLN A 89 -8.97 -12.64 -14.67
N LEU A 90 -8.70 -12.99 -15.93
CA LEU A 90 -7.38 -12.84 -16.54
C LEU A 90 -7.49 -12.11 -17.87
N ALA A 91 -6.87 -10.94 -17.95
CA ALA A 91 -6.85 -10.11 -19.15
C ALA A 91 -5.46 -10.03 -19.76
N VAL A 92 -5.40 -10.20 -21.07
CA VAL A 92 -4.24 -9.96 -21.94
C VAL A 92 -4.71 -9.11 -23.12
N GLU A 93 -3.82 -8.78 -24.04
CA GLU A 93 -4.19 -8.02 -25.23
C GLU A 93 -5.35 -8.70 -25.99
N HIS A 94 -6.41 -7.94 -26.26
CA HIS A 94 -7.64 -8.35 -26.94
C HIS A 94 -8.46 -9.50 -26.31
N HIS A 95 -8.06 -10.07 -25.17
CA HIS A 95 -8.75 -11.21 -24.56
C HIS A 95 -8.92 -11.05 -23.05
N CYS A 96 -10.11 -11.38 -22.54
CA CYS A 96 -10.38 -11.49 -21.11
C CYS A 96 -11.09 -12.80 -20.81
N TYR A 97 -10.56 -13.58 -19.88
CA TYR A 97 -11.13 -14.85 -19.44
C TYR A 97 -11.73 -14.69 -18.05
N ILE A 98 -12.95 -15.19 -17.90
CA ILE A 98 -13.68 -15.20 -16.64
C ILE A 98 -13.82 -16.66 -16.22
N ILE A 99 -12.97 -17.09 -15.29
CA ILE A 99 -12.83 -18.48 -14.86
C ILE A 99 -13.74 -18.76 -13.67
N ASP A 100 -14.66 -19.70 -13.84
CA ASP A 100 -15.53 -20.19 -12.77
C ASP A 100 -14.78 -21.18 -11.86
N THR A 101 -14.13 -20.65 -10.83
CA THR A 101 -13.35 -21.44 -9.86
C THR A 101 -14.21 -22.28 -8.91
N LEU A 102 -15.53 -22.08 -8.89
CA LEU A 102 -16.46 -22.94 -8.16
C LEU A 102 -16.82 -24.20 -8.94
N ARG A 103 -16.79 -24.13 -10.26
CA ARG A 103 -17.09 -25.25 -11.17
C ARG A 103 -15.83 -26.02 -11.57
N LEU A 104 -14.71 -25.32 -11.71
CA LEU A 104 -13.41 -25.92 -12.02
C LEU A 104 -12.68 -26.31 -10.74
N ASN A 105 -12.66 -27.63 -10.47
CA ASN A 105 -11.93 -28.17 -9.31
C ASN A 105 -10.41 -28.10 -9.49
N ASP A 106 -9.93 -28.41 -10.70
CA ASP A 106 -8.51 -28.40 -11.05
C ASP A 106 -8.15 -27.08 -11.75
N LEU A 107 -7.34 -26.27 -11.08
CA LEU A 107 -6.78 -25.01 -11.61
C LEU A 107 -5.29 -25.14 -11.91
N SER A 108 -4.70 -26.34 -11.82
CA SER A 108 -3.28 -26.57 -12.07
C SER A 108 -2.79 -26.13 -13.45
N PRO A 109 -3.59 -26.16 -14.55
CA PRO A 109 -3.16 -25.59 -15.81
C PRO A 109 -2.87 -24.09 -15.73
N LEU A 110 -3.58 -23.37 -14.85
CA LEU A 110 -3.37 -21.94 -14.65
C LEU A 110 -2.17 -21.65 -13.76
N ALA A 111 -1.86 -22.53 -12.80
CA ALA A 111 -0.67 -22.41 -11.96
C ALA A 111 0.62 -22.31 -12.81
N ALA A 112 0.68 -23.02 -13.94
CA ALA A 112 1.81 -22.95 -14.86
C ALA A 112 2.02 -21.55 -15.48
N VAL A 113 0.94 -20.78 -15.69
CA VAL A 113 1.02 -19.39 -16.17
C VAL A 113 1.52 -18.48 -15.04
N LEU A 114 0.90 -18.56 -13.86
CA LEU A 114 1.17 -17.66 -12.75
C LEU A 114 2.54 -17.89 -12.10
N ALA A 115 3.02 -19.13 -12.10
CA ALA A 115 4.33 -19.49 -11.57
C ALA A 115 5.47 -19.26 -12.58
N ASN A 116 5.17 -18.86 -13.82
CA ASN A 116 6.19 -18.59 -14.83
C ASN A 116 6.82 -17.20 -14.59
N PRO A 117 8.11 -17.10 -14.19
CA PRO A 117 8.75 -15.81 -13.92
C PRO A 117 8.93 -14.93 -15.17
N ALA A 118 8.80 -15.50 -16.38
CA ALA A 118 8.83 -14.74 -17.63
C ALA A 118 7.52 -14.01 -17.94
N ILE A 119 6.42 -14.34 -17.24
CA ILE A 119 5.12 -13.69 -17.37
C ILE A 119 4.95 -12.76 -16.17
N ILE A 120 4.74 -11.48 -16.44
CA ILE A 120 4.44 -10.48 -15.40
C ILE A 120 2.95 -10.54 -15.08
N VAL A 121 2.60 -10.86 -13.84
CA VAL A 121 1.22 -10.77 -13.36
C VAL A 121 0.93 -9.36 -12.84
N LEU A 122 -0.14 -8.74 -13.31
CA LEU A 122 -0.55 -7.41 -12.88
C LEU A 122 -1.74 -7.54 -11.92
N LEU A 123 -1.59 -7.03 -10.70
CA LEU A 123 -2.65 -6.97 -9.69
C LEU A 123 -2.86 -5.52 -9.25
N HIS A 124 -4.04 -5.22 -8.72
CA HIS A 124 -4.34 -3.90 -8.17
C HIS A 124 -4.77 -4.02 -6.70
N GLY A 125 -3.81 -4.00 -5.77
CA GLY A 125 -4.06 -4.29 -4.35
C GLY A 125 -3.89 -5.78 -4.07
N ALA A 126 -2.70 -6.31 -4.34
CA ALA A 126 -2.45 -7.74 -4.53
C ALA A 126 -2.66 -8.61 -3.28
N GLY A 127 -2.60 -8.03 -2.08
CA GLY A 127 -2.45 -8.80 -0.83
C GLY A 127 -3.58 -9.81 -0.54
N ALA A 128 -4.84 -9.44 -0.79
CA ALA A 128 -5.96 -10.36 -0.56
C ALA A 128 -6.08 -11.41 -1.67
N ASP A 129 -5.92 -10.99 -2.92
CA ASP A 129 -6.00 -11.83 -4.11
C ASP A 129 -4.92 -12.92 -4.09
N LEU A 130 -3.66 -12.54 -3.87
CA LEU A 130 -2.54 -13.48 -3.77
C LEU A 130 -2.77 -14.52 -2.67
N ARG A 131 -3.32 -14.11 -1.52
CA ARG A 131 -3.61 -15.04 -0.42
C ARG A 131 -4.67 -16.07 -0.84
N VAL A 132 -5.80 -15.63 -1.38
CA VAL A 132 -6.89 -16.54 -1.74
C VAL A 132 -6.54 -17.41 -2.95
N MET A 133 -5.70 -16.91 -3.86
CA MET A 133 -5.13 -17.67 -4.98
C MET A 133 -4.16 -18.75 -4.49
N SER A 134 -3.25 -18.42 -3.57
CA SER A 134 -2.31 -19.40 -2.99
C SER A 134 -3.03 -20.51 -2.23
N GLU A 135 -4.12 -20.20 -1.52
CA GLU A 135 -5.01 -21.21 -0.88
C GLU A 135 -5.62 -22.20 -1.90
N ARG A 136 -5.61 -21.88 -3.20
CA ARG A 136 -6.05 -22.73 -4.33
C ARG A 136 -4.87 -23.29 -5.15
N GLY A 137 -3.63 -23.17 -4.68
CA GLY A 137 -2.43 -23.64 -5.36
C GLY A 137 -2.00 -22.76 -6.56
N LEU A 138 -2.41 -21.50 -6.56
CA LEU A 138 -2.09 -20.52 -7.59
C LEU A 138 -1.09 -19.49 -7.07
N ASP A 139 0.16 -19.92 -6.92
CA ASP A 139 1.26 -19.04 -6.50
C ASP A 139 1.78 -18.21 -7.69
N VAL A 140 2.05 -16.93 -7.44
CA VAL A 140 2.49 -15.97 -8.45
C VAL A 140 3.98 -15.72 -8.32
N ALA A 141 4.76 -16.00 -9.37
CA ALA A 141 6.22 -15.92 -9.31
C ALA A 141 6.80 -14.54 -9.59
N HIS A 142 6.07 -13.72 -10.36
CA HIS A 142 6.47 -12.39 -10.78
C HIS A 142 5.23 -11.50 -10.93
N TYR A 143 5.13 -10.44 -10.12
CA TYR A 143 4.01 -9.50 -10.22
C TYR A 143 4.36 -8.04 -9.95
N TYR A 144 3.51 -7.15 -10.46
CA TYR A 144 3.41 -5.76 -10.04
C TYR A 144 2.12 -5.52 -9.24
N ASP A 145 2.22 -4.77 -8.13
CA ASP A 145 1.04 -4.20 -7.45
C ASP A 145 0.83 -2.75 -7.89
N LEU A 146 -0.15 -2.54 -8.77
CA LEU A 146 -0.44 -1.23 -9.35
C LEU A 146 -1.08 -0.26 -8.36
N GLU A 147 -1.78 -0.75 -7.33
CA GLU A 147 -2.28 0.11 -6.25
C GLU A 147 -1.11 0.68 -5.46
N ALA A 148 -0.12 -0.16 -5.17
CA ALA A 148 1.07 0.25 -4.44
C ALA A 148 1.93 1.24 -5.21
N ALA A 149 2.14 0.99 -6.51
CA ALA A 149 2.79 1.95 -7.40
C ALA A 149 2.05 3.29 -7.43
N SER A 150 0.73 3.25 -7.60
CA SER A 150 -0.11 4.45 -7.68
C SER A 150 -0.14 5.22 -6.36
N ARG A 151 -0.15 4.54 -5.22
CA ARG A 151 -0.05 5.14 -3.88
C ARG A 151 1.27 5.89 -3.70
N SER A 152 2.39 5.29 -4.08
CA SER A 152 3.71 5.92 -3.96
C SER A 152 3.89 7.15 -4.86
N ILE A 153 3.06 7.28 -5.91
CA ILE A 153 3.01 8.47 -6.75
C ILE A 153 2.03 9.49 -6.16
N PHE A 154 0.75 9.15 -6.06
CA PHE A 154 -0.36 10.10 -5.84
C PHE A 154 -0.94 10.12 -4.42
N GLY A 155 -0.53 9.19 -3.56
CA GLY A 155 -1.05 9.01 -2.20
C GLY A 155 -2.22 8.02 -2.13
N GLN A 156 -2.61 7.66 -0.90
CA GLN A 156 -3.63 6.66 -0.59
C GLN A 156 -4.99 7.00 -1.17
N GLN A 157 -5.41 8.27 -1.08
CA GLN A 157 -6.75 8.69 -1.55
C GLN A 157 -6.92 8.52 -3.06
N GLU A 158 -5.82 8.51 -3.80
CA GLU A 158 -5.82 8.50 -5.26
C GLU A 158 -5.24 7.20 -5.84
N SER A 159 -5.16 6.15 -5.02
CA SER A 159 -4.53 4.87 -5.38
C SER A 159 -5.50 3.79 -5.85
N SER A 160 -6.80 3.88 -5.55
CA SER A 160 -7.79 2.86 -5.96
C SER A 160 -7.93 2.77 -7.48
N LEU A 161 -8.29 1.61 -8.03
CA LEU A 161 -8.44 1.40 -9.48
C LEU A 161 -9.38 2.45 -10.08
N ALA A 162 -10.55 2.67 -9.50
CA ALA A 162 -11.49 3.69 -9.96
C ALA A 162 -10.93 5.13 -9.92
N ALA A 163 -10.10 5.48 -8.93
CA ALA A 163 -9.47 6.79 -8.86
C ALA A 163 -8.39 6.93 -9.96
N MET A 164 -7.61 5.88 -10.15
CA MET A 164 -6.58 5.83 -11.18
C MET A 164 -7.16 5.85 -12.59
N LEU A 165 -8.28 5.16 -12.85
CA LEU A 165 -8.95 5.23 -14.15
C LEU A 165 -9.54 6.60 -14.44
N ARG A 166 -10.05 7.29 -13.40
CA ARG A 166 -10.50 8.68 -13.53
C ARG A 166 -9.33 9.61 -13.86
N ARG A 167 -8.17 9.41 -13.26
CA ARG A 167 -6.95 10.19 -13.55
C ARG A 167 -6.39 9.88 -14.94
N ALA A 168 -6.10 8.61 -15.19
CA ALA A 168 -5.35 8.15 -16.35
C ALA A 168 -6.19 8.13 -17.64
N PHE A 169 -7.50 7.96 -17.56
CA PHE A 169 -8.35 7.79 -18.76
C PHE A 169 -9.62 8.66 -18.74
N ASN A 170 -9.85 9.45 -17.69
CA ASN A 170 -11.12 10.15 -17.45
C ASN A 170 -12.34 9.20 -17.44
N VAL A 171 -12.13 7.93 -17.05
CA VAL A 171 -13.16 6.89 -16.99
C VAL A 171 -13.70 6.77 -15.58
N ARG A 172 -15.02 6.62 -15.44
CA ARG A 172 -15.66 6.29 -14.16
C ARG A 172 -15.96 4.80 -14.12
N LEU A 173 -15.39 4.12 -13.13
CA LEU A 173 -15.72 2.73 -12.83
C LEU A 173 -16.96 2.68 -11.94
N ASP A 174 -17.91 1.81 -12.27
CA ASP A 174 -19.02 1.51 -11.35
C ASP A 174 -18.46 0.72 -10.16
N LYS A 175 -18.94 1.00 -8.96
CA LYS A 175 -18.55 0.30 -7.71
C LYS A 175 -19.72 -0.48 -7.10
N SER A 176 -20.87 -0.49 -7.76
CA SER A 176 -22.13 -1.01 -7.23
C SER A 176 -22.09 -2.52 -6.93
N LEU A 177 -21.25 -3.28 -7.65
CA LEU A 177 -21.23 -4.74 -7.60
C LEU A 177 -20.14 -5.34 -6.71
N GLN A 178 -19.23 -4.53 -6.15
CA GLN A 178 -18.10 -5.02 -5.34
C GLN A 178 -18.52 -5.84 -4.10
N ARG A 179 -19.74 -5.62 -3.57
CA ARG A 179 -20.27 -6.32 -2.38
C ARG A 179 -21.37 -7.32 -2.72
N THR A 180 -21.34 -7.89 -3.92
CA THR A 180 -22.33 -8.87 -4.37
C THR A 180 -21.94 -10.28 -3.93
N ASP A 181 -22.92 -11.17 -3.83
CA ASP A 181 -22.67 -12.59 -3.67
C ASP A 181 -22.16 -13.20 -4.99
N TRP A 182 -20.83 -13.39 -5.06
CA TRP A 182 -20.11 -13.96 -6.20
C TRP A 182 -20.24 -15.49 -6.31
N THR A 183 -20.90 -16.14 -5.36
CA THR A 183 -21.15 -17.59 -5.39
C THR A 183 -22.38 -17.98 -6.22
N ARG A 184 -23.20 -16.99 -6.61
CA ARG A 184 -24.43 -17.20 -7.41
C ARG A 184 -24.12 -17.79 -8.78
N ARG A 185 -24.96 -18.73 -9.25
CA ARG A 185 -24.90 -19.28 -10.61
C ARG A 185 -26.30 -19.45 -11.22
N PRO A 186 -26.51 -19.14 -12.52
CA PRO A 186 -25.57 -18.44 -13.39
C PRO A 186 -25.33 -16.99 -12.94
N LEU A 187 -24.15 -16.43 -13.22
CA LEU A 187 -23.89 -15.01 -12.95
C LEU A 187 -24.66 -14.12 -13.94
N PRO A 188 -25.33 -13.06 -13.49
CA PRO A 188 -25.93 -12.07 -14.37
C PRO A 188 -24.89 -11.46 -15.33
N PRO A 189 -25.25 -11.15 -16.58
CA PRO A 189 -24.33 -10.55 -17.55
C PRO A 189 -23.63 -9.28 -17.05
N ALA A 190 -24.31 -8.47 -16.23
CA ALA A 190 -23.72 -7.28 -15.62
C ALA A 190 -22.57 -7.61 -14.64
N MET A 191 -22.68 -8.69 -13.87
CA MET A 191 -21.60 -9.13 -12.97
C MET A 191 -20.41 -9.68 -13.76
N VAL A 192 -20.66 -10.44 -14.83
CA VAL A 192 -19.58 -10.92 -15.72
C VAL A 192 -18.87 -9.73 -16.40
N ALA A 193 -19.63 -8.73 -16.84
CA ALA A 193 -19.08 -7.54 -17.47
C ALA A 193 -18.28 -6.66 -16.49
N TYR A 194 -18.72 -6.56 -15.24
CA TYR A 194 -18.01 -5.88 -14.16
C TYR A 194 -16.69 -6.60 -13.86
N ALA A 195 -16.76 -7.92 -13.58
CA ALA A 195 -15.61 -8.75 -13.30
C ALA A 195 -14.53 -8.64 -14.39
N ALA A 196 -14.93 -8.81 -15.67
CA ALA A 196 -14.01 -8.66 -16.79
C ALA A 196 -13.37 -7.27 -16.84
N ARG A 197 -14.14 -6.22 -16.51
CA ARG A 197 -13.68 -4.84 -16.58
C ARG A 197 -12.55 -4.55 -15.60
N ASP A 198 -12.54 -5.15 -14.41
CA ASP A 198 -11.51 -4.90 -13.40
C ASP A 198 -10.13 -5.40 -13.87
N ALA A 199 -10.05 -6.61 -14.44
CA ALA A 199 -8.83 -7.12 -15.06
C ALA A 199 -8.43 -6.34 -16.34
N GLU A 200 -9.38 -6.04 -17.23
CA GLU A 200 -9.13 -5.24 -18.46
C GLU A 200 -8.57 -3.85 -18.13
N MET A 201 -9.12 -3.20 -17.12
CA MET A 201 -8.70 -1.86 -16.70
C MET A 201 -7.40 -1.87 -15.92
N THR A 202 -7.09 -2.95 -15.20
CA THR A 202 -5.77 -3.16 -14.59
C THR A 202 -4.68 -3.26 -15.67
N LEU A 203 -4.95 -4.00 -16.76
CA LEU A 203 -4.04 -4.05 -17.91
C LEU A 203 -3.85 -2.67 -18.56
N ALA A 204 -4.93 -1.92 -18.78
CA ALA A 204 -4.84 -0.57 -19.35
C ALA A 204 -4.04 0.38 -18.44
N LEU A 205 -4.29 0.33 -17.14
CA LEU A 205 -3.59 1.14 -16.16
C LEU A 205 -2.08 0.85 -16.14
N TYR A 206 -1.69 -0.43 -16.26
CA TYR A 206 -0.29 -0.79 -16.40
C TYR A 206 0.38 -0.08 -17.58
N SER A 207 -0.24 -0.09 -18.77
CA SER A 207 0.33 0.59 -19.95
C SER A 207 0.57 2.09 -19.70
N TRP A 208 -0.36 2.77 -19.01
CA TRP A 208 -0.20 4.19 -18.69
C TRP A 208 0.89 4.42 -17.62
N LEU A 209 0.96 3.57 -16.59
CA LEU A 209 2.02 3.63 -15.58
C LEU A 209 3.39 3.28 -16.17
N GLU A 210 3.47 2.35 -17.11
CA GLU A 210 4.70 1.99 -17.81
C GLU A 210 5.19 3.14 -18.70
N GLN A 211 4.28 3.89 -19.33
CA GLN A 211 4.67 5.04 -20.13
C GLN A 211 5.21 6.22 -19.30
N HIS A 212 4.66 6.45 -18.10
CA HIS A 212 4.90 7.70 -17.36
C HIS A 212 5.61 7.53 -16.02
N TYR A 213 5.56 6.34 -15.43
CA TYR A 213 5.99 6.06 -14.06
C TYR A 213 6.69 4.70 -13.92
N VAL A 214 7.54 4.32 -14.89
CA VAL A 214 8.35 3.08 -14.85
C VAL A 214 9.06 2.90 -13.52
N TRP A 215 9.57 3.98 -12.94
CA TRP A 215 10.26 3.94 -11.66
C TRP A 215 9.37 3.41 -10.53
N ALA A 216 8.07 3.70 -10.54
CA ALA A 216 7.13 3.29 -9.51
C ALA A 216 6.81 1.80 -9.65
N LEU A 217 6.62 1.33 -10.88
CA LEU A 217 6.43 -0.10 -11.17
C LEU A 217 7.60 -0.92 -10.65
N LYS A 218 8.84 -0.56 -11.02
CA LYS A 218 10.06 -1.29 -10.63
C LYS A 218 10.25 -1.46 -9.11
N ILE A 219 9.74 -0.52 -8.32
CA ILE A 219 9.86 -0.57 -6.85
C ILE A 219 8.84 -1.50 -6.22
N HIS A 220 7.67 -1.63 -6.87
CA HIS A 220 6.62 -2.56 -6.50
C HIS A 220 6.63 -3.80 -7.40
N GLU A 221 7.80 -4.12 -7.95
CA GLU A 221 8.10 -5.39 -8.63
C GLU A 221 8.39 -6.45 -7.59
N HIS A 222 7.64 -7.54 -7.64
CA HIS A 222 7.81 -8.67 -6.76
C HIS A 222 8.19 -9.88 -7.60
N THR A 223 9.31 -10.51 -7.25
CA THR A 223 9.74 -11.76 -7.84
C THR A 223 10.05 -12.77 -6.74
N ASN A 224 9.98 -14.06 -7.04
CA ASN A 224 10.38 -15.13 -6.11
C ASN A 224 11.87 -15.10 -5.71
N GLN A 225 12.67 -14.20 -6.29
CA GLN A 225 14.00 -13.94 -5.81
C GLN A 225 13.90 -13.14 -4.51
N VAL A 226 14.07 -13.83 -3.38
CA VAL A 226 14.19 -13.19 -2.07
C VAL A 226 15.38 -12.23 -2.11
N LYS A 227 15.11 -10.95 -2.31
CA LYS A 227 16.06 -9.88 -1.99
C LYS A 227 16.14 -9.86 -0.47
N SER A 228 16.98 -10.71 0.10
CA SER A 228 17.28 -10.67 1.53
C SER A 228 17.97 -9.33 1.80
N GLU A 229 17.23 -8.35 2.28
CA GLU A 229 17.77 -7.06 2.70
C GLU A 229 18.42 -7.28 4.08
N PRO A 230 19.76 -7.20 4.21
CA PRO A 230 20.45 -7.61 5.43
C PRO A 230 20.25 -6.56 6.52
N VAL A 231 19.21 -6.75 7.32
CA VAL A 231 18.92 -5.97 8.53
C VAL A 231 19.30 -6.76 9.77
N ALA A 232 19.41 -6.09 10.92
CA ALA A 232 19.67 -6.78 12.17
C ALA A 232 18.50 -7.70 12.54
N ALA A 233 18.80 -8.89 13.04
CA ALA A 233 17.79 -9.93 13.36
C ALA A 233 16.69 -9.46 14.33
N TRP A 234 16.98 -8.48 15.20
CA TRP A 234 15.99 -7.92 16.11
C TRP A 234 15.01 -6.94 15.43
N ILE A 235 15.35 -6.39 14.26
CA ILE A 235 14.53 -5.47 13.47
C ILE A 235 13.55 -6.26 12.58
N GLU A 236 13.96 -7.42 12.05
CA GLU A 236 13.19 -8.22 11.09
C GLU A 236 11.71 -8.45 11.48
N PRO A 237 11.37 -8.82 12.74
CA PRO A 237 9.98 -9.07 13.11
C PRO A 237 9.09 -7.83 12.98
N PHE A 238 9.64 -6.63 13.15
CA PHE A 238 8.90 -5.38 12.96
C PHE A 238 8.68 -5.05 11.49
N LEU A 239 9.68 -5.34 10.64
CA LEU A 239 9.56 -5.16 9.19
C LEU A 239 8.58 -6.16 8.58
N ASN A 240 8.52 -7.38 9.10
CA ASN A 240 7.58 -8.41 8.66
C ASN A 240 6.18 -8.24 9.26
N GLY A 241 6.05 -7.48 10.35
CA GLY A 241 4.78 -7.34 11.08
C GLY A 241 4.42 -8.59 11.89
N THR A 242 5.43 -9.41 12.21
CA THR A 242 5.32 -10.64 13.00
C THR A 242 5.70 -10.45 14.47
N SER A 243 6.12 -9.24 14.85
CA SER A 243 6.35 -8.91 16.27
C SER A 243 5.02 -8.81 17.04
N PHE A 244 4.96 -9.51 18.17
CA PHE A 244 3.82 -9.49 19.10
C PHE A 244 4.10 -8.70 20.39
N VAL A 245 5.27 -8.07 20.48
CA VAL A 245 5.71 -7.28 21.64
C VAL A 245 6.03 -5.85 21.21
N SER A 246 6.04 -4.92 22.16
CA SER A 246 6.45 -3.54 21.87
C SER A 246 7.95 -3.47 21.51
N PRO A 247 8.37 -2.45 20.75
CA PRO A 247 9.78 -2.22 20.44
C PRO A 247 10.71 -2.22 21.67
N GLU A 248 10.29 -1.61 22.77
CA GLU A 248 11.07 -1.52 24.01
C GLU A 248 11.28 -2.90 24.63
N VAL A 249 10.22 -3.71 24.69
CA VAL A 249 10.29 -5.09 25.20
C VAL A 249 11.17 -5.96 24.30
N ALA A 250 11.08 -5.80 22.98
CA ALA A 250 11.94 -6.52 22.05
C ALA A 250 13.42 -6.18 22.23
N VAL A 251 13.76 -4.90 22.43
CA VAL A 251 15.13 -4.45 22.70
C VAL A 251 15.65 -5.07 24.00
N VAL A 252 14.87 -5.05 25.09
CA VAL A 252 15.25 -5.68 26.36
C VAL A 252 15.52 -7.18 26.19
N ASN A 253 14.64 -7.88 25.49
CA ASN A 253 14.80 -9.32 25.21
C ASN A 253 16.03 -9.60 24.34
N ALA A 254 16.30 -8.77 23.33
CA ALA A 254 17.46 -8.90 22.46
C ALA A 254 18.78 -8.64 23.22
N LYS A 255 18.81 -7.66 24.15
CA LYS A 255 19.94 -7.44 25.06
C LYS A 255 20.19 -8.63 25.98
N ALA A 256 19.13 -9.18 26.58
CA ALA A 256 19.25 -10.36 27.45
C ALA A 256 19.81 -11.60 26.71
N ARG A 257 19.65 -11.66 25.39
CA ARG A 257 20.18 -12.72 24.52
C ARG A 257 21.57 -12.41 23.92
N GLY A 258 22.15 -11.25 24.24
CA GLY A 258 23.43 -10.80 23.67
C GLY A 258 23.36 -10.44 22.18
N ILE A 259 22.17 -10.24 21.62
CA ILE A 259 21.96 -9.81 20.23
C ILE A 259 22.25 -8.31 20.09
N ILE A 260 21.84 -7.54 21.10
CA ILE A 260 22.14 -6.10 21.23
C ILE A 260 23.14 -5.95 22.39
N LEU A 261 24.31 -5.41 22.11
CA LEU A 261 25.38 -5.21 23.09
C LEU A 261 25.18 -3.92 23.88
N ASP A 262 24.78 -2.84 23.21
CA ASP A 262 24.59 -1.51 23.79
C ASP A 262 23.54 -0.68 23.01
N ASP A 263 23.22 0.51 23.51
CA ASP A 263 22.26 1.43 22.86
C ASP A 263 22.80 2.03 21.55
N ALA A 264 24.12 2.10 21.38
CA ALA A 264 24.73 2.62 20.15
C ALA A 264 24.51 1.66 18.98
N GLN A 265 24.50 0.35 19.24
CA GLN A 265 24.16 -0.66 18.25
C GLN A 265 22.74 -0.47 17.70
N ILE A 266 21.75 -0.12 18.54
CA ILE A 266 20.36 0.09 18.09
C ILE A 266 20.29 1.17 17.01
N VAL A 267 20.95 2.30 17.26
CA VAL A 267 21.01 3.43 16.32
C VAL A 267 21.75 3.02 15.04
N SER A 268 22.89 2.31 15.17
CA SER A 268 23.69 1.83 14.04
C SER A 268 22.90 0.86 13.16
N ASP A 269 22.18 -0.09 13.75
CA ASP A 269 21.37 -1.09 13.05
C ASP A 269 20.22 -0.44 12.30
N CYS A 270 19.51 0.50 12.93
CA CYS A 270 18.44 1.26 12.28
C CYS A 270 18.97 2.17 11.15
N ARG A 271 20.13 2.81 11.32
CA ARG A 271 20.78 3.60 10.26
C ARG A 271 21.16 2.72 9.07
N ARG A 272 21.77 1.58 9.34
CA ARG A 272 22.11 0.60 8.30
C ARG A 272 20.85 0.15 7.57
N ALA A 273 19.79 -0.19 8.30
CA ALA A 273 18.52 -0.57 7.71
C ALA A 273 17.93 0.55 6.81
N LEU A 274 17.96 1.83 7.24
CA LEU A 274 17.56 2.96 6.39
C LEU A 274 18.36 3.07 5.08
N SER A 275 19.62 2.62 5.07
CA SER A 275 20.47 2.68 3.86
C SER A 275 20.30 1.50 2.91
N VAL A 276 19.89 0.32 3.40
CA VAL A 276 19.82 -0.92 2.58
C VAL A 276 18.42 -1.32 2.16
N LEU A 277 17.38 -0.90 2.89
CA LEU A 277 15.99 -1.24 2.56
C LEU A 277 15.56 -0.54 1.27
N ILE A 278 15.22 -1.33 0.25
CA ILE A 278 14.68 -0.86 -1.04
C ILE A 278 13.14 -0.86 -0.95
N GLN A 279 12.55 -1.86 -0.29
CA GLN A 279 11.10 -1.97 -0.18
C GLN A 279 10.48 -0.86 0.68
N LEU A 280 9.65 -0.01 0.06
CA LEU A 280 9.05 1.16 0.72
C LEU A 280 8.18 0.80 1.93
N MET A 281 7.52 -0.36 1.90
CA MET A 281 6.75 -0.85 3.05
C MET A 281 7.65 -1.10 4.27
N TYR A 282 8.81 -1.74 4.08
CA TYR A 282 9.77 -1.98 5.15
C TYR A 282 10.38 -0.67 5.64
N ARG A 283 10.69 0.28 4.75
CA ARG A 283 11.16 1.62 5.13
C ARG A 283 10.14 2.34 6.02
N SER A 284 8.86 2.30 5.66
CA SER A 284 7.78 2.90 6.47
C SER A 284 7.62 2.23 7.84
N ARG A 285 7.77 0.90 7.92
CA ARG A 285 7.76 0.15 9.18
C ARG A 285 8.99 0.48 10.05
N LEU A 286 10.16 0.62 9.43
CA LEU A 286 11.40 1.03 10.10
C LEU A 286 11.29 2.46 10.66
N LEU A 287 10.78 3.41 9.88
CA LEU A 287 10.55 4.79 10.34
C LEU A 287 9.59 4.83 11.55
N ARG A 288 8.56 3.98 11.56
CA ARG A 288 7.70 3.80 12.74
C ARG A 288 8.49 3.26 13.94
N LEU A 289 9.27 2.21 13.75
CA LEU A 289 10.11 1.62 14.80
C LEU A 289 11.08 2.65 15.41
N ILE A 290 11.71 3.47 14.56
CA ILE A 290 12.60 4.57 14.97
C ILE A 290 11.87 5.59 15.85
N ALA A 291 10.65 5.98 15.45
CA ALA A 291 9.82 6.88 16.24
C ALA A 291 9.35 6.27 17.56
N ASP A 292 9.00 4.98 17.58
CA ASP A 292 8.56 4.26 18.78
C ASP A 292 9.71 4.20 19.80
N LEU A 293 10.92 3.86 19.35
CA LEU A 293 12.14 3.82 20.17
C LEU A 293 12.73 5.21 20.48
N SER A 294 12.11 6.29 19.99
CA SER A 294 12.57 7.68 20.23
C SER A 294 14.03 7.94 19.83
N LEU A 295 14.50 7.35 18.72
CA LEU A 295 15.90 7.48 18.27
C LEU A 295 16.15 8.82 17.56
N VAL A 296 16.18 9.92 18.32
CA VAL A 296 16.37 11.30 17.81
C VAL A 296 17.69 11.46 17.02
N GLN A 297 18.70 10.64 17.32
CA GLN A 297 20.00 10.67 16.63
C GLN A 297 19.92 10.30 15.14
N LEU A 298 18.80 9.72 14.69
CA LEU A 298 18.54 9.39 13.29
C LEU A 298 17.85 10.51 12.52
N ALA A 299 17.56 11.65 13.15
CA ALA A 299 16.93 12.78 12.45
C ALA A 299 17.70 13.22 11.18
N PRO A 300 19.05 13.37 11.19
CA PRO A 300 19.80 13.73 9.99
C PRO A 300 19.72 12.68 8.87
N ASP A 301 19.50 11.40 9.22
CA ASP A 301 19.31 10.32 8.25
C ASP A 301 17.90 10.35 7.62
N ILE A 302 16.92 10.95 8.31
CA ILE A 302 15.49 10.98 7.92
C ILE A 302 15.13 12.28 7.17
N GLU A 303 15.74 13.42 7.53
CA GLU A 303 15.46 14.70 6.89
C GLU A 303 15.57 14.70 5.36
N PRO A 304 16.59 14.07 4.73
CA PRO A 304 16.68 13.98 3.27
C PRO A 304 15.49 13.24 2.64
N LEU A 305 14.87 12.31 3.37
CA LEU A 305 13.72 11.52 2.90
C LEU A 305 12.44 12.35 2.78
N LEU A 306 12.41 13.57 3.33
CA LEU A 306 11.32 14.53 3.09
C LEU A 306 11.27 15.00 1.63
N GLN A 307 12.35 14.81 0.86
CA GLN A 307 12.40 15.11 -0.58
C GLN A 307 12.42 13.83 -1.44
N ALA A 308 12.09 12.67 -0.85
CA ALA A 308 12.02 11.42 -1.59
C ALA A 308 11.02 11.52 -2.76
N PRO A 309 11.29 10.84 -3.89
CA PRO A 309 10.35 10.80 -5.01
C PRO A 309 9.01 10.17 -4.60
N TYR A 310 9.00 9.29 -3.59
CA TYR A 310 7.82 8.57 -3.13
C TYR A 310 7.03 9.36 -2.10
N SER A 311 5.74 9.55 -2.35
CA SER A 311 4.83 10.23 -1.43
C SER A 311 4.76 9.54 -0.06
N ASP A 312 4.72 8.20 -0.05
CA ASP A 312 4.66 7.39 1.17
C ASP A 312 5.89 7.62 2.06
N GLU A 313 7.07 7.74 1.45
CA GLU A 313 8.32 7.99 2.17
C GLU A 313 8.37 9.41 2.73
N ARG A 314 7.98 10.43 1.95
CA ARG A 314 7.87 11.82 2.45
C ARG A 314 6.90 11.89 3.62
N ALA A 315 5.72 11.29 3.49
CA ALA A 315 4.69 11.26 4.53
C ALA A 315 5.14 10.52 5.79
N ALA A 316 5.80 9.36 5.65
CA ALA A 316 6.32 8.60 6.77
C ALA A 316 7.44 9.34 7.50
N SER A 317 8.35 9.97 6.76
CA SER A 317 9.47 10.75 7.31
C SER A 317 8.96 11.96 8.08
N ALA A 318 7.99 12.70 7.52
CA ALA A 318 7.36 13.82 8.20
C ALA A 318 6.72 13.42 9.53
N ARG A 319 5.93 12.32 9.54
CA ARG A 319 5.34 11.78 10.77
C ARG A 319 6.41 11.39 11.80
N THR A 320 7.50 10.79 11.34
CA THR A 320 8.59 10.30 12.20
C THR A 320 9.30 11.47 12.89
N LEU A 321 9.73 12.49 12.14
CA LEU A 321 10.38 13.68 12.71
C LEU A 321 9.48 14.42 13.69
N GLY A 322 8.18 14.58 13.36
CA GLY A 322 7.21 15.18 14.28
C GLY A 322 7.01 14.38 15.57
N ARG A 323 7.03 13.05 15.52
CA ARG A 323 6.96 12.18 16.71
C ARG A 323 8.23 12.26 17.54
N LEU A 324 9.41 12.25 16.89
CA LEU A 324 10.71 12.43 17.55
C LEU A 324 10.80 13.80 18.24
N GLY A 325 10.14 14.83 17.70
CA GLY A 325 10.15 16.16 18.30
C GLY A 325 11.35 17.01 17.88
N VAL A 326 11.90 16.77 16.69
CA VAL A 326 13.07 17.46 16.15
C VAL A 326 12.64 18.86 15.71
N GLN A 327 12.98 19.88 16.51
CA GLN A 327 12.55 21.26 16.25
C GLN A 327 13.26 21.85 15.04
N GLU A 328 14.51 21.45 14.83
CA GLU A 328 15.36 21.86 13.72
C GLU A 328 14.75 21.50 12.36
N SER A 329 13.94 20.43 12.29
CA SER A 329 13.25 20.01 11.08
C SER A 329 12.01 20.84 10.75
N GLN A 330 11.58 21.78 11.60
CA GLN A 330 10.36 22.56 11.41
C GLN A 330 10.29 23.28 10.04
N PRO A 331 11.35 23.95 9.54
CA PRO A 331 11.31 24.59 8.22
C PRO A 331 11.08 23.58 7.08
N LEU A 332 11.70 22.39 7.18
CA LEU A 332 11.53 21.32 6.19
C LEU A 332 10.10 20.77 6.20
N LEU A 333 9.51 20.60 7.39
CA LEU A 333 8.13 20.15 7.55
C LEU A 333 7.13 21.21 7.06
N GLN A 334 7.41 22.50 7.27
CA GLN A 334 6.57 23.60 6.76
C GLN A 334 6.51 23.59 5.23
N ALA A 335 7.62 23.31 4.55
CA ALA A 335 7.66 23.23 3.08
C ALA A 335 6.70 22.14 2.54
N LEU A 336 6.57 21.02 3.24
CA LEU A 336 5.67 19.92 2.85
C LEU A 336 4.17 20.26 2.95
N LEU A 337 3.78 21.38 3.55
CA LEU A 337 2.39 21.85 3.48
C LEU A 337 1.98 22.24 2.04
N GLN A 338 2.94 22.48 1.15
CA GLN A 338 2.72 22.72 -0.28
C GLN A 338 2.96 21.47 -1.13
N ASP A 339 3.18 20.31 -0.52
CA ASP A 339 3.36 19.06 -1.27
C ASP A 339 2.10 18.78 -2.12
N PRO A 340 2.24 18.38 -3.39
CA PRO A 340 1.11 18.11 -4.26
C PRO A 340 0.25 16.92 -3.78
N VAL A 341 0.82 16.00 -2.99
CA VAL A 341 0.11 14.84 -2.45
C VAL A 341 -0.54 15.18 -1.10
N TYR A 342 -1.84 14.94 -1.01
CA TYR A 342 -2.64 15.24 0.19
C TYR A 342 -2.11 14.56 1.46
N ASP A 343 -1.74 13.28 1.38
CA ASP A 343 -1.29 12.52 2.55
C ASP A 343 0.04 13.03 3.12
N VAL A 344 0.89 13.61 2.27
CA VAL A 344 2.13 14.27 2.68
C VAL A 344 1.81 15.56 3.43
N ARG A 345 0.93 16.41 2.88
CA ARG A 345 0.47 17.64 3.57
C ARG A 345 -0.15 17.34 4.92
N LYS A 346 -1.02 16.33 5.00
CA LYS A 346 -1.66 15.88 6.25
C LYS A 346 -0.63 15.41 7.28
N SER A 347 0.37 14.66 6.83
CA SER A 347 1.47 14.17 7.67
C SER A 347 2.32 15.33 8.21
N ALA A 348 2.65 16.31 7.36
CA ALA A 348 3.38 17.51 7.73
C ALA A 348 2.60 18.36 8.75
N GLN A 349 1.31 18.60 8.54
CA GLN A 349 0.46 19.32 9.49
C GLN A 349 0.41 18.62 10.85
N THR A 350 0.29 17.29 10.85
CA THR A 350 0.32 16.49 12.09
C THR A 350 1.67 16.60 12.79
N ALA A 351 2.76 16.56 12.04
CA ALA A 351 4.11 16.68 12.57
C ALA A 351 4.35 18.04 13.23
N LEU A 352 3.98 19.14 12.55
CA LEU A 352 4.08 20.50 13.09
C LEU A 352 3.25 20.69 14.36
N ARG A 353 2.04 20.12 14.41
CA ARG A 353 1.22 20.13 15.64
C ARG A 353 1.92 19.42 16.81
N ASN A 354 2.62 18.32 16.54
CA ASN A 354 3.36 17.59 17.57
C ASN A 354 4.57 18.40 18.08
N LEU A 355 5.27 19.13 17.21
CA LEU A 355 6.36 20.02 17.58
C LEU A 355 5.88 21.16 18.50
N ALA A 356 4.77 21.82 18.14
CA ALA A 356 4.19 22.91 18.94
C ALA A 356 3.68 22.45 20.32
N ARG A 357 3.11 21.25 20.42
CA ARG A 357 2.71 20.66 21.71
C ARG A 357 3.90 20.36 22.63
N LYS A 358 5.07 20.07 22.08
CA LYS A 358 6.30 19.88 22.86
C LYS A 358 6.90 21.22 23.33
N GLU A 359 6.77 22.27 22.52
CA GLU A 359 7.22 23.63 22.85
C GLU A 359 6.43 24.26 24.02
N THR A 360 5.13 23.99 24.10
CA THR A 360 4.23 24.52 25.15
C THR A 360 4.40 23.84 26.52
N ARG A 361 5.25 22.83 26.65
CA ARG A 361 5.46 22.08 27.89
C ARG A 361 6.78 22.49 28.56
N SER A 362 6.83 23.70 29.11
CA SER A 362 7.86 24.06 30.10
C SER A 362 7.69 23.17 31.35
N PRO A 363 8.77 22.67 31.97
CA PRO A 363 8.66 21.91 33.21
C PRO A 363 8.19 22.86 34.32
N SER A 364 6.92 22.78 34.70
CA SER A 364 6.49 23.35 35.97
C SER A 364 7.18 22.56 37.08
N PRO A 365 7.94 23.19 37.99
CA PRO A 365 8.45 22.48 39.15
C PRO A 365 7.26 21.96 39.97
N PRO A 366 7.38 20.79 40.62
CA PRO A 366 6.30 20.30 41.47
C PRO A 366 6.15 21.25 42.66
N SER A 367 5.10 22.07 42.67
CA SER A 367 4.72 22.81 43.86
C SER A 367 3.98 21.87 44.81
N LYS A 368 4.63 21.52 45.93
CA LYS A 368 3.93 20.94 47.07
C LYS A 368 3.15 22.08 47.75
N LEU A 369 1.82 21.99 47.76
CA LEU A 369 1.02 22.72 48.75
C LEU A 369 1.09 21.96 50.08
N VAL A 370 1.25 22.72 51.16
CA VAL A 370 1.62 22.21 52.50
C VAL A 370 0.48 21.46 53.21
N ASP A 371 -0.78 21.62 52.79
CA ASP A 371 -1.92 21.19 53.63
C ASP A 371 -2.89 20.17 53.01
N GLY A 372 -2.40 19.19 52.24
CA GLY A 372 -3.11 17.91 52.02
C GLY A 372 -4.50 17.95 51.32
N VAL A 373 -5.04 19.11 50.95
CA VAL A 373 -6.33 19.25 50.27
C VAL A 373 -6.11 19.48 48.77
N ARG A 374 -6.69 18.63 47.94
CA ARG A 374 -6.66 18.75 46.48
C ARG A 374 -7.82 19.63 46.01
N SER A 375 -7.53 20.74 45.34
CA SER A 375 -8.51 21.50 44.55
C SER A 375 -8.04 21.61 43.10
N TRP A 376 -8.98 21.69 42.16
CA TRP A 376 -8.70 21.92 40.74
C TRP A 376 -9.64 23.01 40.23
N THR A 377 -9.09 24.06 39.65
CA THR A 377 -9.81 24.98 38.76
C THR A 377 -9.51 24.58 37.33
N ILE A 378 -10.58 24.29 36.58
CA ILE A 378 -10.51 24.12 35.13
C ILE A 378 -10.30 25.53 34.55
N GLY A 379 -9.10 25.82 34.08
CA GLY A 379 -8.87 26.96 33.20
C GLY A 379 -9.69 26.75 31.93
N GLU A 380 -10.40 27.79 31.51
CA GLU A 380 -11.34 27.78 30.38
C GLU A 380 -10.70 27.18 29.12
N ALA A 381 -11.05 25.93 28.83
CA ALA A 381 -10.76 25.29 27.57
C ALA A 381 -11.87 25.68 26.58
N ASN A 382 -11.59 26.68 25.74
CA ASN A 382 -12.43 26.91 24.57
C ASN A 382 -12.28 25.75 23.58
N ASN A 383 -13.45 25.21 23.25
CA ASN A 383 -13.79 24.35 22.12
C ASN A 383 -13.36 22.89 22.17
N ALA A 384 -14.36 22.11 22.55
CA ALA A 384 -14.51 20.68 22.33
C ALA A 384 -14.40 20.33 20.85
N GLU A 385 -13.58 19.32 20.54
CA GLU A 385 -13.84 18.26 19.55
C GLU A 385 -12.65 17.29 19.59
N ASP A 386 -12.67 16.32 20.51
CA ASP A 386 -12.00 15.03 20.31
C ASP A 386 -12.60 14.03 21.31
N GLY A 387 -13.75 13.48 20.93
CA GLY A 387 -14.36 12.35 21.61
C GLY A 387 -13.60 11.08 21.27
N ASN A 388 -12.62 10.70 22.10
CA ASN A 388 -12.44 9.27 22.42
C ASN A 388 -11.46 8.90 23.56
N ASP A 389 -10.92 9.84 24.34
CA ASP A 389 -9.91 9.50 25.36
C ASP A 389 -10.39 9.64 26.82
N TRP A 390 -11.66 9.31 27.09
CA TRP A 390 -12.18 9.23 28.47
C TRP A 390 -12.13 7.82 29.04
N LYS A 391 -12.19 6.78 28.19
CA LYS A 391 -12.13 5.37 28.62
C LYS A 391 -10.74 4.92 29.09
N ALA A 392 -9.66 5.47 28.52
CA ALA A 392 -8.30 5.19 28.99
C ALA A 392 -8.02 5.88 30.34
N ARG A 393 -8.57 7.08 30.55
CA ARG A 393 -8.50 7.81 31.81
C ARG A 393 -9.24 7.13 32.95
N LEU A 394 -10.41 6.52 32.70
CA LEU A 394 -11.14 5.74 33.72
C LEU A 394 -10.41 4.48 34.15
N ARG A 395 -9.76 3.75 33.22
CA ARG A 395 -9.01 2.53 33.57
C ARG A 395 -7.79 2.80 34.42
N SER A 396 -7.14 3.96 34.25
CA SER A 396 -6.03 4.40 35.11
C SER A 396 -6.47 4.81 36.52
N ILE A 397 -7.75 5.15 36.71
CA ILE A 397 -8.29 5.61 38.00
C ILE A 397 -8.85 4.44 38.81
N MET A 398 -9.29 3.36 38.17
CA MET A 398 -9.94 2.24 38.87
C MET A 398 -9.00 1.18 39.46
N GLY A 399 -7.68 1.27 39.27
CA GLY A 399 -6.68 0.48 40.00
C GLY A 399 -7.09 -0.98 40.23
N ASP A 400 -7.10 -1.81 39.18
CA ASP A 400 -7.35 -3.24 39.36
C ASP A 400 -6.12 -3.88 40.05
N SER A 401 -6.41 -4.55 41.16
CA SER A 401 -5.49 -5.42 41.90
C SER A 401 -5.25 -6.74 41.17
#